data_AF-A0A067NQF9-F1
#
_entry.id   AF-A0A067NQF9-F1
#
_cell.length_a   1.000
_cell.length_b   1.000
_cell.length_c   1.000
_cell.angle_alpha   90.00
_cell.angle_beta   90.00
_cell.angle_gamma   90.00
#
_symmetry.space_group_name_H-M   'P 1'
#
loop_
_entity.id
_entity.type
_entity.pdbx_description
1 polymer ?
#
loop_
_entity_poly.entity_id
_entity_poly.type
_entity_poly.pdbx_seq_one_letter_code
_entity_poly.pdbx_strand_id
1 'polypeptide(L)'
;MLAWDIGFTGSGNVAQRRFQIIPEELPTGEDHLTNWGGLIVADNPEDHPERIYISIKDKMTFSQRQVLGEIADGMPVRRPGSGWNGQDWCLEVLAEASKRGILEDEELRRVAQLALSPSLIARL
;
A
#
# COMPACT_ATOMS: atom_id res chain seq x y z
N MET A 1 0.89 1.74 2.43
CA MET A 1 1.40 1.40 1.08
C MET A 1 1.17 -0.09 0.85
N LEU A 2 0.76 -0.48 -0.35
CA LEU A 2 0.70 -1.88 -0.78
C LEU A 2 1.75 -2.09 -1.88
N ALA A 3 2.50 -3.19 -1.83
CA ALA A 3 3.50 -3.50 -2.83
C ALA A 3 3.71 -5.00 -3.00
N TRP A 4 4.24 -5.38 -4.15
CA TRP A 4 4.77 -6.73 -4.38
C TRP A 4 5.97 -6.67 -5.32
N ASP A 5 6.85 -7.65 -5.18
CA ASP A 5 8.04 -7.78 -6.00
C ASP A 5 7.68 -8.29 -7.40
N ILE A 6 8.27 -7.67 -8.43
CA ILE A 6 8.10 -8.03 -9.84
C ILE A 6 9.43 -8.44 -10.51
N GLY A 7 10.53 -8.44 -9.77
CA GLY A 7 11.83 -8.90 -10.23
C GLY A 7 12.97 -8.08 -9.66
N PHE A 8 14.05 -7.96 -10.43
CA PHE A 8 15.23 -7.17 -10.09
C PHE A 8 15.57 -6.22 -11.24
N THR A 9 16.11 -5.05 -10.90
CA THR A 9 16.67 -4.12 -11.88
C THR A 9 18.03 -4.60 -12.39
N GLY A 10 18.54 -3.99 -13.46
CA GLY A 10 19.91 -4.26 -13.93
C GLY A 10 21.01 -3.89 -12.92
N SER A 11 20.69 -3.08 -11.91
CA SER A 11 21.60 -2.73 -10.81
C SER A 11 21.49 -3.68 -9.60
N GLY A 12 20.60 -4.69 -9.64
CA GLY A 12 20.41 -5.64 -8.55
C GLY A 12 19.38 -5.22 -7.49
N ASN A 13 18.75 -4.04 -7.62
CA ASN A 13 17.69 -3.61 -6.70
C ASN A 13 16.40 -4.41 -6.93
N VAL A 14 15.57 -4.57 -5.90
CA VAL A 14 14.27 -5.23 -6.05
C VAL A 14 13.35 -4.30 -6.83
N ALA A 15 12.81 -4.77 -7.95
CA ALA A 15 11.77 -4.04 -8.67
C ALA A 15 10.41 -4.37 -8.04
N GLN A 16 9.68 -3.35 -7.60
CA GLN A 16 8.37 -3.49 -6.99
C GLN A 16 7.28 -2.79 -7.78
N ARG A 17 6.09 -3.39 -7.83
CA ARG A 17 4.86 -2.67 -8.14
C ARG A 17 4.28 -2.15 -6.84
N ARG A 18 4.06 -0.84 -6.75
CA ARG A 18 3.68 -0.13 -5.53
C ARG A 18 2.41 0.69 -5.73
N PHE A 19 1.50 0.65 -4.77
CA PHE A 19 0.32 1.49 -4.69
C PHE A 19 0.36 2.27 -3.38
N GLN A 20 0.27 3.59 -3.50
CA GLN A 20 0.31 4.51 -2.38
C GLN A 20 -0.38 5.80 -2.75
N ILE A 21 -0.92 6.47 -1.74
CA ILE A 21 -1.27 7.87 -1.83
C ILE A 21 0.00 8.68 -1.52
N ILE A 22 0.27 9.70 -2.33
CA ILE A 22 1.38 10.62 -2.15
C ILE A 22 0.83 12.00 -1.80
N PRO A 23 1.37 12.68 -0.77
CA PRO A 23 1.10 14.10 -0.56
C PRO A 23 1.84 14.93 -1.61
N GLU A 24 1.10 15.80 -2.28
CA GLU A 24 1.58 16.75 -3.28
C GLU A 24 1.26 18.15 -2.82
N GLU A 25 2.26 19.02 -2.85
CA GLU A 25 2.09 20.44 -2.59
C GLU A 25 1.60 21.11 -3.88
N LEU A 26 0.38 21.64 -3.86
CA LEU A 26 -0.13 22.42 -4.98
C LEU A 26 0.54 23.80 -5.02
N PRO A 27 0.63 24.45 -6.20
CA PRO A 27 1.11 25.84 -6.30
C PRO A 27 0.36 26.85 -5.42
N THR A 28 -0.84 26.48 -4.95
CA THR A 28 -1.66 27.24 -4.00
C THR A 28 -1.23 27.09 -2.55
N GLY A 29 -0.27 26.22 -2.24
CA GLY A 29 0.16 25.88 -0.88
C GLY A 29 -0.81 24.95 -0.12
N GLU A 30 -1.80 24.37 -0.82
CA GLU A 30 -2.70 23.37 -0.23
C GLU A 30 -2.11 21.96 -0.38
N ASP A 31 -2.16 21.18 0.71
CA ASP A 31 -1.85 19.75 0.68
C ASP A 31 -2.90 18.99 -0.14
N HIS A 32 -2.46 18.27 -1.16
CA HIS A 32 -3.27 17.41 -2.00
C HIS A 32 -2.80 15.96 -1.84
N LEU A 33 -3.72 15.02 -1.66
CA LEU A 33 -3.39 13.60 -1.68
C LEU A 33 -3.71 13.00 -3.05
N THR A 34 -2.70 12.44 -3.72
CA THR A 34 -2.84 11.90 -5.08
C THR A 34 -2.63 10.39 -5.09
N ASN A 35 -3.55 9.68 -5.75
CA ASN A 35 -3.36 8.27 -6.13
C ASN A 35 -2.82 8.23 -7.56
N TRP A 36 -1.53 7.93 -7.70
CA TRP A 36 -0.86 7.78 -9.00
C TRP A 36 -1.12 6.42 -9.67
N GLY A 37 -1.97 5.60 -9.05
CA GLY A 37 -2.13 4.20 -9.37
C GLY A 37 -0.86 3.40 -9.10
N GLY A 38 -0.75 2.25 -9.77
CA GLY A 38 0.42 1.39 -9.61
C GLY A 38 1.69 1.97 -10.24
N LEU A 39 2.69 2.24 -9.41
CA LEU A 39 4.04 2.67 -9.82
C LEU A 39 5.00 1.48 -9.84
N ILE A 40 5.96 1.51 -10.77
CA ILE A 40 7.11 0.58 -10.74
C ILE A 40 8.28 1.34 -10.12
N VAL A 41 8.82 0.80 -9.03
CA VAL A 41 9.93 1.42 -8.30
C VAL A 41 11.07 0.42 -8.11
N ALA A 42 12.29 0.93 -8.11
CA ALA A 42 13.45 0.19 -7.60
C ALA A 42 13.52 0.44 -6.10
N ASP A 43 13.37 -0.60 -5.30
CA ASP A 43 13.42 -0.55 -3.83
C ASP A 43 14.76 -1.14 -3.36
N ASN A 44 15.47 -0.37 -2.55
CA ASN A 44 16.59 -0.85 -1.76
C ASN A 44 16.20 -0.72 -0.28
N PRO A 45 16.01 -1.83 0.45
CA PRO A 45 15.63 -1.78 1.86
C PRO A 45 16.60 -0.99 2.74
N GLU A 46 17.88 -0.89 2.36
CA GLU A 46 18.89 -0.12 3.09
C GLU A 46 18.65 1.40 3.01
N ASP A 47 17.94 1.88 1.99
CA ASP A 47 17.63 3.31 1.83
C ASP A 47 16.52 3.77 2.80
N HIS A 48 15.79 2.81 3.39
CA HIS A 48 14.61 3.06 4.22
C HIS A 48 14.57 2.12 5.44
N PRO A 49 15.57 2.18 6.34
CA PRO A 49 15.69 1.27 7.49
C PRO A 49 14.51 1.37 8.47
N GLU A 50 13.75 2.46 8.44
CA GLU A 50 12.55 2.69 9.24
C GLU A 50 11.32 1.91 8.74
N ARG A 51 11.34 1.42 7.49
CA ARG A 51 10.18 0.73 6.91
C ARG A 51 10.11 -0.70 7.41
N ILE A 52 8.89 -1.10 7.80
CA ILE A 52 8.58 -2.48 8.17
C ILE A 52 7.62 -3.06 7.13
N TYR A 53 8.05 -4.15 6.50
CA TYR A 53 7.27 -4.86 5.49
C TYR A 53 6.48 -5.98 6.17
N ILE A 54 5.17 -5.95 6.03
CA ILE A 54 4.27 -7.00 6.53
C ILE A 54 3.70 -7.74 5.32
N SER A 55 4.06 -9.02 5.17
CA SER A 55 3.46 -9.87 4.14
C SER A 55 1.98 -10.08 4.46
N ILE A 56 1.09 -9.67 3.55
CA ILE A 56 -0.35 -9.91 3.66
C ILE A 56 -0.69 -11.34 3.23
N LYS A 57 -0.13 -11.76 2.09
CA LYS A 57 -0.35 -13.06 1.47
C LYS A 57 0.96 -13.54 0.84
N ASP A 58 1.30 -14.80 1.06
CA ASP A 58 2.58 -15.36 0.59
C ASP A 58 2.67 -15.42 -0.93
N LYS A 59 1.55 -15.74 -1.60
CA LYS A 59 1.46 -15.83 -3.06
C LYS A 59 0.13 -15.31 -3.56
N MET A 60 0.20 -14.39 -4.52
CA MET A 60 -0.93 -14.01 -5.36
C MET A 60 -0.72 -14.56 -6.77
N THR A 61 -1.80 -14.96 -7.44
CA THR A 61 -1.77 -15.22 -8.88
C THR A 61 -1.70 -13.90 -9.65
N PHE A 62 -1.36 -13.96 -10.95
CA PHE A 62 -1.35 -12.77 -11.80
C PHE A 62 -2.74 -12.10 -11.85
N SER A 63 -3.80 -12.89 -12.01
CA SER A 63 -5.18 -12.38 -12.03
C SER A 63 -5.56 -11.70 -10.70
N GLN A 64 -5.19 -12.29 -9.55
CA GLN A 64 -5.43 -11.66 -8.26
C GLN A 64 -4.71 -10.30 -8.13
N ARG A 65 -3.48 -10.19 -8.65
CA ARG A 65 -2.73 -8.92 -8.66
C ARG A 65 -3.37 -7.88 -9.58
N GLN A 66 -3.90 -8.28 -10.73
CA GLN A 66 -4.62 -7.37 -11.62
C GLN A 66 -5.88 -6.82 -10.93
N VAL A 67 -6.68 -7.69 -10.31
CA VAL A 67 -7.88 -7.26 -9.58
C VAL A 67 -7.53 -6.32 -8.43
N LEU A 68 -6.45 -6.61 -7.67
CA LEU A 68 -5.98 -5.70 -6.61
C LEU A 68 -5.57 -4.33 -7.18
N GLY A 69 -4.89 -4.32 -8.34
CA GLY A 69 -4.54 -3.09 -9.05
C GLY A 69 -5.76 -2.29 -9.47
N GLU A 70 -6.78 -2.94 -10.05
CA GLU A 70 -8.04 -2.29 -10.43
C GLU A 70 -8.78 -1.67 -9.23
N ILE A 71 -8.79 -2.36 -8.09
CA ILE A 71 -9.36 -1.83 -6.85
C ILE A 71 -8.59 -0.58 -6.41
N ALA A 72 -7.26 -0.68 -6.36
CA ALA A 72 -6.40 0.41 -5.93
C ALA A 72 -6.54 1.64 -6.84
N ASP A 73 -6.45 1.46 -8.15
CA ASP A 73 -6.55 2.55 -9.13
C ASP A 73 -7.95 3.20 -9.13
N GLY A 74 -9.00 2.41 -8.86
CA GLY A 74 -10.38 2.90 -8.79
C GLY A 74 -10.79 3.49 -7.44
N MET A 75 -9.98 3.36 -6.39
CA MET A 75 -10.35 3.82 -5.05
C MET A 75 -10.18 5.35 -4.95
N PRO A 76 -11.26 6.11 -4.65
CA PRO A 76 -11.20 7.56 -4.61
C PRO A 76 -10.33 8.05 -3.47
N VAL A 77 -9.54 9.10 -3.72
CA VAL A 77 -8.82 9.83 -2.67
C VAL A 77 -9.65 11.02 -2.22
N ARG A 78 -9.98 11.09 -0.93
CA ARG A 78 -10.79 12.18 -0.37
C ARG A 78 -9.90 13.35 0.06
N ARG A 79 -10.42 14.59 -0.10
CA ARG A 79 -9.69 15.82 0.20
C ARG A 79 -9.31 15.91 1.69
N PRO A 80 -8.05 16.26 2.01
CA PRO A 80 -7.66 16.68 3.35
C PRO A 80 -8.49 17.90 3.75
N GLY A 81 -9.41 17.77 4.72
CA GLY A 81 -10.20 18.90 5.22
C GLY A 81 -11.62 18.53 5.64
N SER A 82 -12.16 17.43 5.09
CA SER A 82 -13.50 16.90 5.40
C SER A 82 -13.55 16.04 6.66
N GLY A 83 -12.74 16.40 7.68
CA GLY A 83 -12.27 15.46 8.70
C GLY A 83 -10.95 14.84 8.24
N TRP A 84 -9.86 15.60 8.38
CA TRP A 84 -8.50 15.06 8.27
C TRP A 84 -8.44 13.75 9.08
N ASN A 85 -7.96 12.66 8.45
CA ASN A 85 -7.83 11.29 9.01
C ASN A 85 -9.03 10.33 8.87
N GLY A 86 -10.12 10.68 8.17
CA GLY A 86 -11.25 9.75 8.03
C GLY A 86 -11.01 8.56 7.08
N GLN A 87 -10.12 8.72 6.09
CA GLN A 87 -9.85 7.69 5.09
C GLN A 87 -8.48 7.06 5.32
N ASP A 88 -8.48 5.79 5.69
CA ASP A 88 -7.33 4.92 5.48
C ASP A 88 -7.50 4.21 4.14
N TRP A 89 -6.93 4.79 3.09
CA TRP A 89 -7.06 4.28 1.73
C TRP A 89 -6.53 2.85 1.59
N CYS A 90 -5.45 2.51 2.32
CA CYS A 90 -4.92 1.14 2.27
C CYS A 90 -5.92 0.17 2.88
N LEU A 91 -6.53 0.51 4.02
CA LEU A 91 -7.57 -0.33 4.62
C LEU A 91 -8.82 -0.43 3.72
N GLU A 92 -9.23 0.65 3.04
CA GLU A 92 -10.36 0.59 2.10
C GLU A 92 -10.06 -0.34 0.90
N VAL A 93 -8.85 -0.29 0.35
CA VAL A 93 -8.42 -1.21 -0.72
C VAL A 93 -8.39 -2.65 -0.24
N LEU A 94 -7.87 -2.91 0.97
CA LEU A 94 -7.84 -4.25 1.55
C LEU A 94 -9.23 -4.79 1.85
N ALA A 95 -10.14 -3.94 2.36
CA ALA A 95 -11.52 -4.32 2.63
C ALA A 95 -12.27 -4.67 1.33
N GLU A 96 -12.08 -3.90 0.26
CA GLU A 96 -12.66 -4.22 -1.05
C GLU A 96 -12.04 -5.49 -1.65
N ALA A 97 -10.74 -5.72 -1.47
CA ALA A 97 -10.07 -6.95 -1.90
C ALA A 97 -10.60 -8.19 -1.17
N SER A 98 -10.94 -8.08 0.12
CA SER A 98 -11.63 -9.15 0.86
C SER A 98 -13.04 -9.42 0.32
N LYS A 99 -13.85 -8.36 0.09
CA LYS A 99 -15.20 -8.50 -0.49
C LYS A 99 -15.20 -9.22 -1.84
N ARG A 100 -14.14 -9.04 -2.64
CA ARG A 100 -13.97 -9.72 -3.94
C ARG A 100 -13.31 -11.09 -3.85
N GLY A 101 -13.01 -11.59 -2.66
CA GLY A 101 -12.39 -12.90 -2.43
C GLY A 101 -10.92 -12.98 -2.87
N ILE A 102 -10.25 -11.85 -3.04
CA ILE A 102 -8.83 -11.79 -3.40
C ILE A 102 -7.95 -12.01 -2.16
N LEU A 103 -8.39 -11.47 -1.03
CA LEU A 103 -7.81 -11.65 0.28
C LEU A 103 -8.83 -12.32 1.20
N GLU A 104 -8.35 -13.18 2.10
CA GLU A 104 -9.19 -13.78 3.11
C GLU A 104 -9.21 -12.91 4.37
N ASP A 105 -10.32 -12.91 5.11
CA ASP A 105 -10.45 -12.13 6.34
C ASP A 105 -9.39 -12.49 7.38
N GLU A 106 -8.95 -13.75 7.40
CA GLU A 106 -7.89 -14.21 8.29
C GLU A 106 -6.53 -13.60 7.93
N GLU A 107 -6.24 -13.43 6.64
CA GLU A 107 -5.02 -12.76 6.17
C GLU A 107 -5.01 -11.30 6.64
N LEU A 108 -6.14 -10.61 6.53
CA LEU A 108 -6.28 -9.22 6.98
C LEU A 108 -6.20 -9.08 8.50
N ARG A 109 -6.82 -9.99 9.26
CA ARG A 109 -6.73 -10.00 10.73
C ARG A 109 -5.29 -10.19 11.20
N ARG A 110 -4.56 -11.14 10.60
CA ARG A 110 -3.14 -11.37 10.93
C ARG A 110 -2.30 -10.12 10.69
N VAL A 111 -2.51 -9.44 9.57
CA VAL A 111 -1.79 -8.21 9.22
C VAL A 111 -2.12 -7.09 10.21
N ALA A 112 -3.40 -6.89 10.54
CA ALA A 112 -3.82 -5.88 11.50
C ALA A 112 -3.20 -6.12 12.89
N GLN A 113 -3.16 -7.38 13.35
CA GLN A 113 -2.51 -7.74 14.61
C GLN A 113 -1.01 -7.47 14.60
N LEU A 114 -0.32 -7.78 13.50
CA LEU A 114 1.11 -7.48 13.35
C LEU A 114 1.37 -5.97 13.36
N ALA A 115 0.59 -5.21 12.60
CA ALA A 115 0.71 -3.75 12.52
C ALA A 115 0.48 -3.06 13.88
N LEU A 116 -0.41 -3.60 14.72
CA LEU A 116 -0.70 -3.10 16.06
C LEU A 116 0.19 -3.71 17.15
N SER A 117 1.15 -4.57 16.81
CA SER A 117 1.96 -5.25 17.81
C SER A 117 2.92 -4.26 18.52
N PRO A 118 3.03 -4.31 19.86
CA PRO A 118 3.87 -3.39 20.63
C PRO A 118 5.34 -3.38 20.20
N SER A 119 5.85 -4.50 19.68
CA SER A 119 7.21 -4.65 19.17
C SER A 119 7.46 -3.91 17.86
N LEU A 120 6.42 -3.71 17.05
CA LEU A 120 6.47 -2.89 15.83
C LEU A 120 6.29 -1.41 16.18
N ILE A 121 5.38 -1.09 17.10
CA ILE A 121 5.13 0.28 17.58
C ILE A 121 6.38 0.87 18.24
N ALA A 122 7.14 0.07 19.00
CA ALA A 122 8.38 0.53 19.64
C ALA A 122 9.56 0.77 18.67
N ARG A 123 9.41 0.42 17.38
CA ARG A 123 10.41 0.62 16.33
C ARG A 123 10.07 1.77 15.37
N LEU A 124 8.89 2.37 15.51
CA LEU A 124 8.44 3.58 14.81
C LEU A 124 8.70 4.80 15.69
#